data_AF-A0AAN6DE06-F1
#
_entry.id   AF-A0AAN6DE06-F1
#
_cell.length_a   1.000
_cell.length_b   1.000
_cell.length_c   1.000
_cell.angle_alpha   90.00
_cell.angle_beta   90.00
_cell.angle_gamma   90.00
#
_symmetry.space_group_name_H-M   'P 1'
#
loop_
_entity.id
_entity.type
_entity.pdbx_description
1 polymer ?
#
loop_
_entity_poly.entity_id
_entity_poly.type
_entity_poly.pdbx_seq_one_letter_code
_entity_poly.pdbx_strand_id
1 'polypeptide(L)'
;MYSIALGAQAFWSPLAKVPRVVWTVVGNCLTLAICIPAYYHFESVVENFMNIIGYYLAIYDAISLSEHFFYLKGFSGYNLEIYNNKRLLNPGYAGAFAFCCGAAGVVIGMDQTWYAGVIGRKIGEFGAEIGFELAFAFAFIAYNVTRPLERKYFGR
;
A
#
# COMPACT_ATOMS: atom_id res chain seq x y z
N MET A 1 -7.91 13.33 10.40
CA MET A 1 -6.91 14.35 10.81
C MET A 1 -5.94 13.89 11.88
N TYR A 2 -6.41 13.29 12.99
CA TYR A 2 -5.53 12.79 14.06
C TYR A 2 -4.44 11.82 13.55
N SER A 3 -4.82 10.86 12.71
CA SER A 3 -3.90 9.87 12.13
C SER A 3 -2.87 10.48 11.19
N ILE A 4 -3.24 11.51 10.42
CA ILE A 4 -2.31 12.24 9.53
C ILE A 4 -1.23 12.94 10.36
N ALA A 5 -1.63 13.62 11.44
CA ALA A 5 -0.68 14.31 12.31
C ALA A 5 0.26 13.34 13.04
N LEU A 6 -0.27 12.20 13.51
CA LEU A 6 0.55 11.18 14.18
C LEU A 6 1.50 10.48 13.19
N GLY A 7 1.02 10.18 11.98
CA GLY A 7 1.82 9.60 10.90
C GLY A 7 2.94 10.52 10.42
N ALA A 8 2.67 11.81 10.23
CA ALA A 8 3.68 12.80 9.85
C ALA A 8 4.81 12.91 10.88
N GLN A 9 4.48 12.83 12.17
CA GLN A 9 5.46 12.86 13.26
C GLN A 9 6.26 11.54 13.35
N ALA A 10 5.62 10.40 13.07
CA ALA A 10 6.26 9.08 13.11
C ALA A 10 7.18 8.82 11.90
N PHE A 11 6.90 9.44 10.75
CA PHE A 11 7.64 9.21 9.51
C PHE A 11 9.11 9.66 9.61
N TRP A 12 9.39 10.76 10.31
CA TRP A 12 10.72 11.35 10.31
C TRP A 12 11.00 12.17 11.58
N SER A 13 12.18 11.97 12.19
CA SER A 13 12.51 12.52 13.51
C SER A 13 12.40 14.06 13.62
N PRO A 14 12.89 14.88 12.66
CA PRO A 14 12.63 16.32 12.69
C PRO A 14 11.19 16.76 12.38
N LEU A 15 10.35 15.97 11.71
CA LEU A 15 8.93 16.29 11.52
C LEU A 15 8.15 16.21 12.85
N ALA A 16 8.65 15.44 13.81
CA ALA A 16 8.14 15.37 15.19
C ALA A 16 8.36 16.66 16.00
N LYS A 17 9.30 17.54 15.59
CA LYS A 17 9.55 18.82 16.27
C LYS A 17 8.45 19.86 16.04
N VAL A 18 7.65 19.70 14.97
CA VAL A 18 6.56 20.62 14.64
C VAL A 18 5.33 20.29 15.51
N PRO A 19 4.72 21.30 16.16
CA PRO A 19 3.56 21.09 17.02
C PRO A 19 2.38 20.49 16.23
N ARG A 20 1.70 19.54 16.87
CA ARG A 20 0.63 18.73 16.26
C ARG A 20 -0.48 19.54 15.58
N VAL A 21 -0.79 20.71 16.13
CA VAL A 21 -1.84 21.60 15.63
C VAL A 21 -1.58 22.00 14.17
N VAL A 22 -0.31 22.27 13.82
CA VAL A 22 0.07 22.67 12.45
C VAL A 22 -0.26 21.55 11.47
N TRP A 23 0.11 20.31 11.79
CA TRP A 23 -0.21 19.15 10.94
C TRP A 23 -1.71 18.91 10.79
N THR A 24 -2.50 19.14 11.85
CA THR A 24 -3.95 19.00 11.77
C THR A 24 -4.61 20.09 10.93
N VAL A 25 -4.13 21.33 10.99
CA VAL A 25 -4.65 22.45 10.19
C VAL A 25 -4.32 22.25 8.72
N VAL A 26 -3.05 21.91 8.39
CA VAL A 26 -2.63 21.62 7.02
C VAL A 26 -3.43 20.46 6.43
N GLY A 27 -3.58 19.37 7.18
CA GLY A 27 -4.41 18.24 6.74
C GLY A 27 -5.85 18.66 6.44
N ASN A 28 -6.44 19.50 7.30
CA ASN A 28 -7.82 19.98 7.11
C ASN A 28 -7.95 20.86 5.87
N CYS A 29 -7.04 21.82 5.67
CA CYS A 29 -6.98 22.64 4.46
C CYS A 29 -6.86 21.78 3.19
N LEU A 30 -6.03 20.75 3.22
CA LEU A 30 -5.81 19.86 2.07
C LEU A 30 -7.05 19.02 1.77
N THR A 31 -7.73 18.50 2.79
CA THR A 31 -9.00 17.80 2.61
C THR A 31 -10.08 18.73 2.07
N LEU A 32 -10.20 19.96 2.58
CA LEU A 32 -11.15 20.94 2.04
C LEU A 32 -10.87 21.23 0.56
N ALA A 33 -9.60 21.41 0.19
CA ALA A 33 -9.20 21.63 -1.19
C ALA A 33 -9.58 20.47 -2.14
N ILE A 34 -9.58 19.23 -1.65
CA ILE A 34 -10.00 18.04 -2.42
C ILE A 34 -11.53 17.89 -2.43
N CYS A 35 -12.22 18.21 -1.34
CA CYS A 35 -13.67 18.08 -1.24
C CYS A 35 -14.43 19.03 -2.18
N ILE A 36 -13.92 20.25 -2.41
CA ILE A 36 -14.55 21.24 -3.31
C ILE A 36 -14.69 20.69 -4.75
N PRO A 37 -13.63 20.24 -5.44
CA PRO A 37 -13.75 19.66 -6.77
C PRO A 37 -14.48 18.32 -6.77
N ALA A 38 -14.30 17.50 -5.72
CA ALA A 38 -14.98 16.21 -5.60
C ALA A 38 -16.51 16.35 -5.59
N TYR A 39 -17.06 17.45 -5.05
CA TYR A 39 -18.51 17.69 -5.04
C TYR A 39 -19.13 17.77 -6.44
N TYR A 40 -18.39 18.28 -7.44
CA TYR A 40 -18.92 18.43 -8.81
C TYR A 40 -19.01 17.11 -9.58
N HIS A 41 -18.21 16.10 -9.20
CA HIS A 41 -18.18 14.78 -9.81
C HIS A 41 -18.17 13.68 -8.74
N PHE A 42 -19.09 13.76 -7.78
CA PHE A 42 -19.03 13.00 -6.53
C PHE A 42 -18.93 11.49 -6.74
N GLU A 43 -19.81 10.90 -7.54
CA GLU A 43 -19.89 9.45 -7.72
C GLU A 43 -18.60 8.89 -8.34
N SER A 44 -18.19 9.42 -9.49
CA SER A 44 -16.99 8.94 -10.19
C SER A 44 -15.71 9.19 -9.40
N VAL A 45 -15.61 10.32 -8.68
CA VAL A 45 -14.44 10.61 -7.85
C VAL A 45 -14.38 9.65 -6.68
N VAL A 46 -15.47 9.44 -5.95
CA VAL A 46 -15.49 8.54 -4.79
C VAL A 46 -15.19 7.10 -5.21
N GLU A 47 -15.78 6.62 -6.30
CA GLU A 47 -15.52 5.28 -6.82
C GLU A 47 -14.04 5.08 -7.20
N ASN A 48 -13.48 5.99 -8.01
CA ASN A 48 -12.08 5.92 -8.40
C ASN A 48 -11.12 5.97 -7.19
N PHE A 49 -11.40 6.84 -6.21
CA PHE A 49 -10.59 6.92 -5.00
C PHE A 49 -10.66 5.65 -4.16
N MET A 50 -11.86 5.08 -3.97
CA MET A 50 -12.04 3.85 -3.21
C MET A 50 -11.32 2.67 -3.87
N ASN A 51 -11.39 2.57 -5.20
CA ASN A 51 -10.69 1.56 -5.96
C ASN A 51 -9.17 1.67 -5.83
N ILE A 52 -8.61 2.87 -5.99
CA ILE A 52 -7.16 3.11 -5.83
C ILE A 52 -6.69 2.75 -4.41
N ILE A 53 -7.46 3.12 -3.39
CA ILE A 53 -7.16 2.76 -2.00
C ILE A 53 -7.23 1.23 -1.83
N GLY A 54 -8.25 0.58 -2.41
CA GLY A 54 -8.40 -0.87 -2.39
C GLY A 54 -7.20 -1.59 -3.01
N TYR A 55 -6.72 -1.14 -4.16
CA TYR A 55 -5.55 -1.71 -4.84
C TYR A 55 -4.28 -1.58 -4.00
N TYR A 56 -4.08 -0.40 -3.40
CA TYR A 56 -2.94 -0.18 -2.52
C TYR A 56 -3.02 -1.10 -1.29
N LEU A 57 -4.18 -1.19 -0.64
CA LEU A 57 -4.39 -2.08 0.51
C LEU A 57 -4.19 -3.55 0.15
N ALA A 58 -4.67 -4.00 -1.01
CA ALA A 58 -4.49 -5.38 -1.48
C ALA A 58 -3.02 -5.80 -1.52
N ILE A 59 -2.15 -4.93 -2.04
CA ILE A 59 -0.70 -5.17 -2.11
C ILE A 59 -0.11 -5.24 -0.71
N TYR A 60 -0.48 -4.30 0.17
CA TYR A 60 0.01 -4.25 1.55
C TYR A 60 -0.43 -5.47 2.36
N ASP A 61 -1.69 -5.88 2.23
CA ASP A 61 -2.23 -7.06 2.89
C ASP A 61 -1.55 -8.33 2.37
N ALA A 62 -1.35 -8.46 1.05
CA ALA A 62 -0.63 -9.60 0.49
C ALA A 62 0.78 -9.75 1.09
N ILE A 63 1.53 -8.64 1.19
CA ILE A 63 2.89 -8.63 1.75
C ILE A 63 2.85 -8.90 3.26
N SER A 64 1.99 -8.18 3.99
CA SER A 64 1.89 -8.27 5.46
C SER A 64 1.43 -9.65 5.91
N LEU A 65 0.39 -10.20 5.29
CA LEU A 65 -0.11 -11.54 5.57
C LEU A 65 0.94 -12.60 5.22
N SER A 66 1.68 -12.43 4.10
CA SER A 66 2.76 -13.35 3.76
C SER A 66 3.84 -13.37 4.84
N GLU A 67 4.29 -12.20 5.29
CA GLU A 67 5.28 -12.08 6.35
C GLU A 67 4.79 -12.66 7.69
N HIS A 68 3.55 -12.32 8.08
CA HIS A 68 2.95 -12.78 9.34
C HIS A 68 2.76 -14.30 9.40
N PHE A 69 2.20 -14.90 8.35
CA PHE A 69 1.84 -16.32 8.34
C PHE A 69 3.00 -17.24 7.95
N PHE A 70 3.78 -16.90 6.92
CA PHE A 70 4.83 -17.80 6.41
C PHE A 70 6.17 -17.62 7.12
N TYR A 71 6.58 -16.39 7.40
CA TYR A 71 7.95 -16.09 7.86
C TYR A 71 8.05 -15.90 9.37
N LEU A 72 7.12 -15.15 9.95
CA LEU A 72 7.04 -14.91 11.40
C LEU A 72 6.26 -16.01 12.13
N LYS A 73 5.44 -16.78 11.40
CA LYS A 73 4.63 -17.90 11.92
C LYS A 73 3.79 -17.49 13.15
N GLY A 74 3.19 -16.30 13.08
CA GLY A 74 2.34 -15.74 14.12
C GLY A 74 3.00 -14.67 15.00
N PHE A 75 2.32 -14.32 16.10
CA PHE A 75 2.69 -13.19 16.96
C PHE A 75 3.98 -13.41 17.78
N SER A 76 4.42 -14.66 17.97
CA SER A 76 5.65 -14.96 18.72
C SER A 76 6.93 -14.66 17.93
N GLY A 77 6.83 -14.49 16.60
CA GLY A 77 7.98 -14.15 15.76
C GLY A 77 8.38 -12.67 15.81
N TYR A 78 7.53 -11.80 16.37
CA TYR A 78 7.80 -10.37 16.44
C TYR A 78 8.72 -10.06 17.61
N ASN A 79 9.93 -9.58 17.32
CA ASN A 79 10.85 -9.09 18.34
C ASN A 79 10.65 -7.58 18.56
N LEU A 80 10.00 -7.22 19.68
CA LEU A 80 9.72 -5.84 20.07
C LEU A 80 11.01 -5.02 20.35
N GLU A 81 12.10 -5.68 20.75
CA GLU A 81 13.36 -5.01 21.08
C GLU A 81 14.08 -4.50 19.82
N ILE A 82 13.81 -5.12 18.66
CA ILE A 82 14.45 -4.81 17.38
C ILE A 82 13.67 -3.73 16.59
N TYR A 83 12.43 -3.43 16.99
CA TYR A 83 11.51 -2.58 16.24
C TYR A 83 12.07 -1.20 15.85
N ASN A 84 12.90 -0.59 16.68
CA ASN A 84 13.46 0.74 16.42
C ASN A 84 14.90 0.71 15.88
N ASN A 85 15.48 -0.46 15.61
CA ASN A 85 16.87 -0.59 15.21
C ASN A 85 17.01 -0.92 13.71
N LYS A 86 17.18 0.14 12.90
CA LYS A 86 17.31 0.04 11.42
C LYS A 86 18.41 -0.92 10.94
N ARG A 87 19.43 -1.23 11.78
CA ARG A 87 20.53 -2.14 11.43
C ARG A 87 20.18 -3.62 11.57
N LEU A 88 19.18 -3.92 12.37
CA LEU A 88 18.74 -5.28 12.67
C LEU A 88 17.45 -5.66 11.91
N LEU A 89 16.75 -4.66 11.38
CA LEU A 89 15.60 -4.84 10.49
C LEU A 89 16.03 -5.27 9.09
N ASN A 90 15.18 -6.06 8.44
CA ASN A 90 15.39 -6.47 7.06
C ASN A 90 15.39 -5.25 6.14
N PRO A 91 16.26 -5.23 5.11
CA PRO A 91 16.43 -4.06 4.26
C PRO A 91 15.20 -3.72 3.41
N GLY A 92 14.24 -4.65 3.26
CA GLY A 92 12.93 -4.40 2.68
C GLY A 92 12.92 -4.42 1.15
N TYR A 93 13.99 -4.91 0.53
CA TYR A 93 14.09 -4.99 -0.93
C TYR A 93 13.09 -5.98 -1.52
N ALA A 94 12.81 -7.09 -0.81
CA ALA A 94 11.76 -8.03 -1.21
C ALA A 94 10.37 -7.38 -1.19
N GLY A 95 10.09 -6.56 -0.18
CA GLY A 95 8.84 -5.80 -0.07
C GLY A 95 8.70 -4.76 -1.18
N ALA A 96 9.76 -4.02 -1.48
CA ALA A 96 9.75 -3.05 -2.57
C ALA A 96 9.53 -3.71 -3.95
N PHE A 97 10.18 -4.85 -4.21
CA PHE A 97 9.97 -5.60 -5.45
C PHE A 97 8.54 -6.14 -5.55
N ALA A 98 8.03 -6.75 -4.48
CA ALA A 98 6.65 -7.24 -4.43
C ALA A 98 5.62 -6.11 -4.64
N PHE A 99 5.89 -4.92 -4.08
CA PHE A 99 5.06 -3.74 -4.32
C PHE A 99 5.05 -3.32 -5.79
N CYS A 100 6.21 -3.29 -6.46
CA CYS A 100 6.30 -2.99 -7.89
C CYS A 100 5.55 -4.03 -8.74
N CYS A 101 5.67 -5.32 -8.42
CA CYS A 101 4.95 -6.39 -9.10
C CYS A 101 3.43 -6.29 -8.87
N GLY A 102 2.99 -6.00 -7.64
CA GLY A 102 1.60 -5.73 -7.31
C GLY A 102 1.04 -4.55 -8.10
N ALA A 103 1.79 -3.45 -8.19
CA ALA A 103 1.41 -2.28 -8.98
C ALA A 103 1.28 -2.60 -10.48
N ALA A 104 2.16 -3.44 -11.03
CA ALA A 104 1.99 -3.95 -12.39
C ALA A 104 0.71 -4.79 -12.54
N GLY A 105 0.37 -5.61 -11.53
CA GLY A 105 -0.89 -6.34 -11.46
C GLY A 105 -2.12 -5.43 -11.51
N VAL A 106 -2.11 -4.34 -10.73
CA VAL A 106 -3.16 -3.30 -10.76
C VAL A 106 -3.28 -2.72 -12.17
N VAL A 107 -2.17 -2.26 -12.76
CA VAL A 107 -2.19 -1.62 -14.09
C VAL A 107 -2.76 -2.54 -15.16
N ILE A 108 -2.54 -3.84 -15.06
CA ILE A 108 -3.05 -4.77 -16.07
C ILE A 108 -4.54 -5.11 -15.84
N GLY A 109 -4.99 -5.08 -14.58
CA GLY A 109 -6.33 -5.47 -14.15
C GLY A 109 -7.35 -4.34 -14.00
N MET A 110 -6.92 -3.10 -13.80
CA MET A 110 -7.81 -1.99 -13.46
C MET A 110 -8.73 -1.62 -14.63
N ASP A 111 -9.97 -1.29 -14.34
CA ASP A 111 -10.93 -0.66 -15.22
C ASP A 111 -11.52 0.57 -14.53
N GLN A 112 -10.86 1.70 -14.73
CA GLN A 112 -11.22 2.99 -14.14
C GLN A 112 -11.60 3.97 -15.26
N THR A 113 -12.32 5.04 -14.91
CA THR A 113 -12.83 6.02 -15.91
C THR A 113 -11.73 6.66 -16.77
N TRP A 114 -10.51 6.67 -16.28
CA TRP A 114 -9.33 7.24 -16.92
C TRP A 114 -8.39 6.20 -17.55
N TYR A 115 -8.51 4.93 -17.17
CA TYR A 115 -7.64 3.86 -17.68
C TYR A 115 -8.26 2.47 -17.52
N ALA A 116 -8.32 1.75 -18.63
CA ALA A 116 -8.72 0.35 -18.67
C ALA A 116 -7.51 -0.55 -19.02
N GLY A 117 -7.27 -1.58 -18.23
CA GLY A 117 -6.14 -2.49 -18.29
C GLY A 117 -6.32 -3.57 -19.35
N VAL A 118 -5.19 -4.14 -19.80
CA VAL A 118 -5.17 -5.08 -20.93
C VAL A 118 -5.93 -6.37 -20.64
N ILE A 119 -5.93 -6.83 -19.38
CA ILE A 119 -6.69 -8.02 -18.99
C ILE A 119 -8.14 -7.65 -18.68
N GLY A 120 -8.39 -6.54 -17.99
CA GLY A 120 -9.75 -6.06 -17.69
C GLY A 120 -10.61 -5.90 -18.95
N ARG A 121 -10.05 -5.32 -20.02
CA ARG A 121 -10.73 -5.17 -21.33
C ARG A 121 -11.04 -6.48 -22.05
N LYS A 122 -10.34 -7.57 -21.73
CA LYS A 122 -10.54 -8.87 -22.37
C LYS A 122 -11.64 -9.69 -21.70
N ILE A 123 -12.10 -9.28 -20.52
CA ILE A 123 -13.09 -10.01 -19.74
C ILE A 123 -14.45 -9.34 -19.96
N GLY A 124 -15.21 -9.88 -20.91
CA GLY A 124 -16.57 -9.44 -21.23
C GLY A 124 -16.66 -8.22 -22.17
N GLU A 125 -17.87 -7.91 -22.61
CA GLU A 125 -18.16 -6.82 -23.55
C GLU A 125 -18.05 -5.42 -22.89
N PHE A 126 -18.15 -5.36 -21.55
CA PHE A 126 -18.14 -4.13 -20.76
C PHE A 126 -16.85 -3.92 -19.94
N GLY A 127 -15.88 -4.83 -19.99
CA GLY A 127 -14.73 -4.84 -19.10
C GLY A 127 -15.07 -5.35 -17.70
N ALA A 128 -14.10 -5.94 -17.01
CA ALA A 128 -14.26 -6.38 -15.63
C ALA A 128 -13.16 -5.77 -14.76
N GLU A 129 -13.58 -5.23 -13.62
CA GLU A 129 -12.66 -4.65 -12.67
C GLU A 129 -12.07 -5.74 -11.75
N ILE A 130 -10.83 -6.14 -12.02
CA ILE A 130 -10.11 -7.21 -11.31
C ILE A 130 -8.73 -6.76 -10.80
N GLY A 131 -8.53 -5.43 -10.74
CA GLY A 131 -7.29 -4.83 -10.25
C GLY A 131 -6.92 -5.27 -8.84
N PHE A 132 -7.91 -5.47 -7.96
CA PHE A 132 -7.70 -5.85 -6.56
C PHE A 132 -7.11 -7.26 -6.42
N GLU A 133 -7.73 -8.25 -7.07
CA GLU A 133 -7.34 -9.65 -7.01
C GLU A 133 -5.98 -9.88 -7.66
N LEU A 134 -5.74 -9.23 -8.81
CA LEU A 134 -4.45 -9.31 -9.49
C LEU A 134 -3.35 -8.65 -8.66
N ALA A 135 -3.60 -7.49 -8.07
CA ALA A 135 -2.64 -6.83 -7.18
C ALA A 135 -2.24 -7.72 -6.01
N PHE A 136 -3.23 -8.34 -5.35
CA PHE A 136 -2.99 -9.27 -4.25
C PHE A 136 -2.18 -10.49 -4.72
N ALA A 137 -2.59 -11.15 -5.80
CA ALA A 137 -1.94 -12.35 -6.31
C ALA A 137 -0.49 -12.09 -6.75
N PHE A 138 -0.25 -11.05 -7.54
CA PHE A 138 1.09 -10.70 -8.00
C PHE A 138 2.01 -10.30 -6.84
N ALA A 139 1.52 -9.49 -5.89
CA ALA A 139 2.29 -9.10 -4.72
C ALA A 139 2.60 -10.32 -3.83
N PHE A 140 1.63 -11.20 -3.59
CA PHE A 140 1.79 -12.41 -2.78
C PHE A 140 2.83 -13.35 -3.38
N ILE A 141 2.76 -13.63 -4.68
CA ILE A 141 3.71 -14.51 -5.37
C ILE A 141 5.10 -13.88 -5.37
N ALA A 142 5.21 -12.60 -5.78
CA ALA A 142 6.49 -11.91 -5.85
C ALA A 142 7.18 -11.84 -4.48
N TYR A 143 6.42 -11.59 -3.41
CA TYR A 143 6.96 -11.54 -2.05
C TYR A 143 7.47 -12.92 -1.60
N ASN A 144 6.66 -13.97 -1.73
CA ASN A 144 7.06 -15.31 -1.31
C ASN A 144 8.26 -15.88 -2.11
N VAL A 145 8.46 -15.43 -3.35
CA VAL A 145 9.63 -15.82 -4.16
C VAL A 145 10.88 -15.03 -3.77
N THR A 146 10.76 -13.72 -3.52
CA THR A 146 11.93 -12.86 -3.25
C THR A 146 12.38 -12.88 -1.79
N ARG A 147 11.46 -13.09 -0.85
CA ARG A 147 11.76 -13.17 0.59
C ARG A 147 12.74 -14.27 1.02
N PRO A 148 12.68 -15.52 0.52
CA PRO A 148 13.69 -16.53 0.85
C PRO A 148 15.06 -16.20 0.25
N LEU A 149 15.10 -15.50 -0.89
CA LEU A 149 16.36 -15.00 -1.45
C LEU A 149 16.96 -13.91 -0.56
N GLU A 150 16.16 -12.95 -0.10
CA GLU A 150 16.60 -11.91 0.84
C GLU A 150 17.17 -12.53 2.12
N ARG A 151 16.48 -13.52 2.69
CA ARG A 151 16.97 -14.28 3.85
C ARG A 151 18.30 -14.99 3.59
N LYS A 152 18.49 -15.56 2.39
CA LYS A 152 19.72 -16.27 2.03
C LYS A 152 20.92 -15.32 1.85
N TYR A 153 20.71 -14.15 1.25
CA TYR A 153 21.78 -13.19 0.96
C TYR A 153 22.12 -12.30 2.16
N PHE A 154 21.13 -11.90 2.96
CA PHE A 154 21.34 -11.00 4.11
C PHE A 154 21.39 -11.74 5.45
N GLY A 155 21.10 -13.05 5.47
CA GLY A 155 21.18 -13.89 6.67
C GLY A 155 20.17 -13.52 7.76
N ARG A 156 19.11 -12.78 7.41
CA ARG A 156 18.12 -12.17 8.29
C ARG A 156 16.72 -12.26 7.66
#